data_AF-A0A5D3YNH0-F1
#
_entry.id   AF-A0A5D3YNH0-F1
#
_cell.length_a   1.000
_cell.length_b   1.000
_cell.length_c   1.000
_cell.angle_alpha   90.00
_cell.angle_beta   90.00
_cell.angle_gamma   90.00
#
_symmetry.space_group_name_H-M   'P 1'
#
loop_
_entity.id
_entity.type
_entity.pdbx_description
1 polymer ?
#
loop_
_entity_poly.entity_id
_entity_poly.type
_entity_poly.pdbx_seq_one_letter_code
_entity_poly.pdbx_strand_id
1 'polypeptide(L)' 'MDLQINDEEYEEILSQIESEDSPVGIDAGKTHVLILDKLLNIERRLEALEMQFFEEEE' A
#
# COMPACT_ATOMS: atom_id res chain seq x y z
N MET A 1 1.56 16.64 0.15
CA MET A 1 1.87 15.46 0.97
C MET A 1 3.37 15.29 0.88
N ASP A 2 4.08 15.47 1.98
CA ASP A 2 5.51 15.18 2.01
C ASP A 2 5.67 13.68 2.29
N LEU A 3 5.94 12.93 1.23
CA LEU A 3 6.29 11.52 1.34
C LEU A 3 7.70 11.46 1.94
N GLN A 4 7.83 10.91 3.15
CA GLN A 4 9.11 10.60 3.77
C GLN A 4 9.66 9.28 3.19
N ILE A 5 9.79 9.23 1.86
CA ILE A 5 10.37 8.10 1.11
C ILE A 5 11.69 8.62 0.51
N ASN A 6 12.74 7.80 0.55
CA ASN A 6 14.01 8.17 -0.06
C ASN A 6 13.93 8.01 -1.59
N ASP A 7 14.76 8.75 -2.32
CA ASP A 7 14.67 8.81 -3.78
C ASP A 7 14.87 7.44 -4.46
N GLU A 8 15.68 6.55 -3.89
CA GLU A 8 15.94 5.20 -4.44
C GLU A 8 14.72 4.29 -4.30
N GLU A 9 14.08 4.29 -3.13
CA GLU A 9 12.82 3.58 -2.89
C GLU A 9 11.67 4.16 -3.74
N TYR A 10 11.63 5.48 -3.90
CA TYR A 10 10.62 6.15 -4.72
C TYR A 10 10.72 5.70 -6.19
N GLU A 11 11.92 5.75 -6.78
CA GLU A 11 12.17 5.36 -8.17
C GLU A 11 11.95 3.86 -8.39
N GLU A 12 12.32 3.01 -7.43
CA GLU A 12 12.06 1.58 -7.51
C GLU A 12 10.55 1.29 -7.56
N ILE A 13 9.78 1.91 -6.66
CA ILE A 13 8.32 1.77 -6.62
C ILE A 13 7.69 2.34 -7.90
N LEU A 14 8.16 3.51 -8.36
CA LEU A 14 7.66 4.16 -9.57
C LEU A 14 7.91 3.29 -10.81
N SER A 15 9.10 2.70 -10.95
CA SER A 15 9.45 1.84 -12.09
C SER A 15 8.58 0.58 -12.20
N GLN A 16 8.18 0.01 -11.05
CA GLN A 16 7.28 -1.14 -10.99
C GLN A 16 5.84 -0.75 -11.34
N ILE A 17 5.47 0.47 -11.00
CA ILE A 17 4.15 1.04 -11.29
C ILE A 17 4.03 1.42 -12.77
N GLU A 18 5.01 2.11 -13.35
CA GLU A 18 4.98 2.63 -14.72
C GLU A 18 5.27 1.59 -15.81
N SER A 19 5.65 0.36 -15.44
CA SER A 19 5.85 -0.73 -16.40
C SER A 19 4.60 -0.93 -17.28
N GLU A 20 4.76 -1.03 -18.61
CA GLU A 20 3.65 -1.23 -19.56
C GLU A 20 2.89 -2.55 -19.36
N ASP A 21 3.51 -3.54 -18.69
CA ASP A 21 2.89 -4.80 -18.26
C ASP A 21 2.07 -4.64 -16.95
N SER A 22 2.13 -3.47 -16.33
CA SER A 22 1.43 -3.12 -15.10
C SER A 22 0.08 -2.45 -15.42
N PRO A 23 -1.04 -2.88 -14.80
CA PRO A 23 -2.36 -2.25 -14.96
C PRO A 23 -2.39 -0.74 -14.68
N VAL A 24 -1.34 -0.20 -14.07
CA VAL A 24 -1.23 1.20 -13.68
C VAL A 24 -0.92 2.15 -14.84
N GLY A 25 -0.18 1.69 -15.86
CA GLY A 25 0.11 2.50 -17.03
C GLY A 25 -1.13 2.87 -17.87
N ILE A 26 -2.24 2.14 -17.70
CA ILE A 26 -3.45 2.25 -18.54
C ILE A 26 -4.56 3.07 -17.87
N ASP A 27 -4.73 2.96 -16.55
CA ASP A 27 -5.75 3.70 -15.80
C ASP A 27 -5.24 4.00 -14.38
N ALA A 28 -4.51 5.11 -14.26
CA ALA A 28 -3.97 5.59 -13.01
C ALA A 28 -5.09 5.72 -11.95
N GLY A 29 -6.28 6.20 -12.30
CA GLY A 29 -7.39 6.39 -11.37
C GLY A 29 -7.84 5.08 -10.72
N LYS A 30 -8.08 4.03 -11.51
CA LYS A 30 -8.45 2.70 -10.97
C LYS A 30 -7.36 2.07 -10.12
N THR A 31 -6.10 2.29 -10.49
CA THR A 31 -4.98 1.76 -9.70
C THR A 31 -4.91 2.41 -8.33
N HIS A 32 -5.00 3.74 -8.24
CA HIS A 32 -4.97 4.42 -6.94
C HIS A 32 -6.09 3.91 -6.03
N VAL A 33 -7.30 3.67 -6.57
CA VAL A 33 -8.41 3.07 -5.81
C VAL A 33 -8.05 1.66 -5.33
N LEU A 34 -7.45 0.82 -6.19
CA LEU A 34 -7.05 -0.54 -5.83
C LEU A 34 -5.93 -0.58 -4.78
N ILE A 35 -4.96 0.33 -4.87
CA ILE A 35 -3.88 0.46 -3.87
C ILE A 35 -4.49 0.88 -2.52
N LEU A 36 -5.33 1.90 -2.50
CA LEU A 36 -5.99 2.37 -1.27
C LEU A 36 -6.86 1.27 -0.64
N ASP A 37 -7.62 0.53 -1.43
CA ASP A 37 -8.44 -0.60 -0.94
C ASP A 37 -7.56 -1.69 -0.31
N LYS A 38 -6.44 -2.05 -0.94
CA LYS A 38 -5.49 -3.04 -0.40
C LYS A 38 -4.84 -2.55 0.90
N LEU A 39 -4.44 -1.29 0.98
CA LEU A 39 -3.87 -0.71 2.19
C LEU A 39 -4.87 -0.72 3.34
N LEU A 40 -6.11 -0.31 3.10
CA LEU A 40 -7.18 -0.36 4.10
C LEU A 40 -7.44 -1.78 4.60
N ASN A 41 -7.39 -2.77 3.71
CA ASN A 41 -7.54 -4.18 4.08
C ASN A 41 -6.35 -4.70 4.90
N ILE A 42 -5.14 -4.21 4.65
CA ILE A 42 -3.95 -4.55 5.46
C ILE A 42 -4.08 -3.92 6.85
N GLU A 43 -4.41 -2.63 6.94
CA GLU A 43 -4.60 -1.93 8.22
C GLU A 43 -5.64 -2.65 9.10
N ARG A 44 -6.81 -2.99 8.55
CA ARG A 44 -7.84 -3.76 9.28
C ARG A 44 -7.35 -5.12 9.79
N ARG A 45 -6.51 -5.80 9.00
CA ARG A 45 -5.93 -7.08 9.40
C ARG A 45 -4.88 -6.91 10.49
N LEU A 46 -4.10 -5.84 10.45
CA LEU A 46 -3.15 -5.50 11.50
C LEU A 46 -3.87 -5.14 12.79
N GLU A 47 -4.89 -4.28 12.75
CA GLU A 47 -5.72 -3.95 13.93
C GLU A 47 -6.32 -5.21 14.57
N ALA A 48 -6.82 -6.16 13.77
CA ALA A 48 -7.37 -7.40 14.30
C ALA A 48 -6.31 -8.28 14.98
N LEU A 49 -5.08 -8.33 14.45
CA LEU A 49 -3.98 -9.06 15.07
C LEU A 49 -3.50 -8.37 16.34
N GLU A 50 -3.38 -7.04 16.31
CA GLU A 50 -2.98 -6.24 17.48
C GLU A 50 -4.00 -6.37 18.61
N MET A 51 -5.30 -6.39 18.32
CA MET A 51 -6.34 -6.67 19.30
C MET A 51 -6.21 -8.07 19.91
N GLN A 52 -5.91 -9.09 19.10
CA GLN A 52 -5.68 -10.46 19.62
C GLN A 52 -4.50 -10.49 20.59
N PHE A 53 -3.40 -9.82 20.27
CA PHE A 53 -2.24 -9.75 21.17
C PHE A 53 -2.53 -8.95 22.44
N PHE A 54 -3.38 -7.92 22.38
CA PHE A 54 -3.76 -7.14 23.55
C PHE A 54 -4.69 -7.90 24.51
N GLU A 55 -5.62 -8.71 23.98
CA GLU A 55 -6.52 -9.54 24.80
C GLU A 55 -5.82 -10.74 25.44
N GLU A 56 -4.71 -11.23 24.88
CA GLU A 56 -3.93 -12.34 25.45
C GLU A 56 -3.00 -11.92 26.61
N GLU A 57 -2.76 -10.61 26.80
CA GLU A 57 -1.92 -10.07 27.89
C GLU A 57 -2.69 -9.66 29.17
N GLU A 58 -4.04 -9.63 29.15
CA GLU A 58 -4.92 -9.41 30.34
C GLU A 58 -5.40 -10.73 30.99
#